data_AF-A0A356U3V8-F1
#
_entry.id   AF-A0A356U3V8-F1
#
_cell.length_a   1.000
_cell.length_b   1.000
_cell.length_c   1.000
_cell.angle_alpha   90.00
_cell.angle_beta   90.00
_cell.angle_gamma   90.00
#
_symmetry.space_group_name_H-M   'P 1'
#
loop_
_entity.id
_entity.type
_entity.pdbx_description
1 polymer ?
#
loop_
_entity_poly.entity_id
_entity_poly.type
_entity_poly.pdbx_seq_one_letter_code
_entity_poly.pdbx_strand_id
1 'polypeptide(L)' 'QYFDFAFGLADHIYVMERGTIILNEAKGTLSKSAVRAKLAV' A
#
# COMPACT_ATOMS: atom_id res chain seq x y z
N GLN A 1 -8.48 -10.36 2.53
CA GLN A 1 -8.85 -10.95 1.21
C GLN A 1 -8.84 -9.92 0.09
N TYR A 2 -9.41 -8.72 0.29
CA TYR A 2 -9.44 -7.67 -0.75
C TYR A 2 -8.10 -6.96 -1.03
N PHE A 3 -7.18 -6.95 -0.07
CA PHE A 3 -5.87 -6.31 -0.22
C PHE A 3 -5.06 -6.92 -1.38
N ASP A 4 -4.99 -8.24 -1.45
CA ASP A 4 -4.17 -8.92 -2.47
C ASP A 4 -4.68 -8.67 -3.89
N PHE A 5 -6.01 -8.57 -4.04
CA PHE A 5 -6.67 -8.23 -5.29
C PHE A 5 -6.38 -6.77 -5.70
N ALA A 6 -6.63 -5.82 -4.81
CA ALA A 6 -6.38 -4.39 -5.09
C ALA A 6 -4.90 -4.10 -5.35
N PHE A 7 -4.00 -4.73 -4.59
CA PHE A 7 -2.55 -4.61 -4.78
C PHE A 7 -2.10 -5.21 -6.12
N GLY A 8 -2.74 -6.29 -6.57
CA GLY A 8 -2.48 -6.89 -7.88
C GLY A 8 -2.81 -5.94 -9.04
N LEU A 9 -3.93 -5.23 -8.94
CA LEU A 9 -4.44 -4.31 -9.97
C LEU A 9 -3.78 -2.93 -9.97
N ALA A 10 -3.22 -2.50 -8.84
CA ALA A 10 -2.67 -1.16 -8.72
C ALA A 10 -1.32 -1.00 -9.42
N ASP A 11 -1.12 0.11 -10.11
CA ASP A 11 0.19 0.55 -10.63
C ASP A 11 0.92 1.45 -9.62
N HIS A 12 0.15 2.13 -8.77
CA HIS A 12 0.62 3.09 -7.79
C HIS A 12 -0.11 2.90 -6.45
N ILE A 13 0.60 3.10 -5.34
CA ILE A 13 0.06 2.85 -4.00
C ILE A 13 0.15 4.12 -3.16
N TYR A 14 -0.98 4.46 -2.54
CA TYR A 14 -1.06 5.46 -1.47
C TYR A 14 -1.39 4.77 -0.16
N VAL A 15 -0.64 5.08 0.90
CA VAL A 15 -1.00 4.69 2.26
C VAL A 15 -1.23 5.95 3.07
N MET A 16 -2.39 6.01 3.72
CA MET A 16 -2.77 7.11 4.60
C MET A 16 -2.93 6.59 6.02
N GLU A 17 -2.37 7.33 6.97
CA GLU A 17 -2.52 7.09 8.40
C GLU A 17 -3.00 8.39 9.07
N ARG A 18 -4.17 8.34 9.73
CA ARG A 18 -4.77 9.48 10.45
C ARG A 18 -4.77 10.79 9.64
N GLY A 19 -5.17 10.72 8.37
CA GLY A 19 -5.25 11.88 7.48
C GLY A 19 -3.92 12.32 6.85
N THR A 20 -2.82 11.63 7.16
CA THR A 20 -1.49 11.91 6.57
C THR A 20 -1.12 10.83 5.57
N ILE A 21 -0.67 11.21 4.38
CA ILE A 21 -0.12 10.26 3.40
C ILE A 21 1.30 9.90 3.85
N ILE A 22 1.52 8.63 4.20
CA ILE A 22 2.80 8.10 4.69
C ILE A 22 3.53 7.25 3.65
N LEU A 23 2.90 7.02 2.49
CA LEU A 23 3.48 6.30 1.37
C LEU A 23 2.80 6.76 0.08
N ASN A 24 3.60 7.10 -0.92
CA ASN A 24 3.16 7.57 -2.22
C ASN A 24 4.22 7.15 -3.25
N GLU A 25 4.15 5.91 -3.71
CA GLU A 25 5.13 5.36 -4.64
C GLU A 25 4.51 4.36 -5.62
N ALA A 26 5.21 4.14 -6.73
CA ALA A 26 4.83 3.16 -7.72
C ALA A 26 4.94 1.76 -7.13
N LYS A 27 4.03 0.84 -7.50
CA LYS A 27 4.06 -0.53 -6.98
C LYS A 27 5.42 -1.21 -7.22
N GLY A 28 6.08 -0.91 -8.34
CA GLY A 28 7.38 -1.47 -8.69
C GLY A 28 8.51 -1.16 -7.72
N THR A 29 8.40 -0.09 -6.91
CA THR A 29 9.41 0.27 -5.89
C THR A 29 9.04 -0.27 -4.50
N LEU A 30 7.84 -0.81 -4.34
CA LEU A 30 7.27 -1.19 -3.05
C LEU A 30 7.18 -2.70 -2.86
N SER A 31 7.62 -3.17 -1.70
CA SER A 31 7.35 -4.54 -1.29
C SER A 31 5.92 -4.66 -0.73
N LYS A 32 5.18 -5.68 -1.19
CA LYS A 32 3.83 -5.98 -0.71
C LYS A 32 3.77 -6.19 0.80
N SER A 33 4.80 -6.82 1.38
CA SER A 33 4.91 -7.02 2.83
C SER A 33 5.13 -5.72 3.58
N ALA A 34 5.91 -4.77 3.04
CA ALA A 34 6.12 -3.46 3.64
C ALA A 34 4.83 -2.63 3.66
N VAL A 35 4.06 -2.65 2.56
CA VAL A 35 2.74 -1.97 2.50
C VAL A 35 1.76 -2.60 3.49
N ARG A 36 1.73 -3.93 3.56
CA ARG A 36 0.83 -4.66 4.48
C ARG A 36 1.19 -4.43 5.95
N ALA A 37 2.47 -4.30 6.30
CA ALA A 37 2.91 -3.99 7.65
C ALA A 37 2.42 -2.60 8.12
N LYS A 38 2.33 -1.62 7.21
CA LYS A 38 1.80 -0.28 7.53
C LYS A 38 0.27 -0.25 7.73
N LEU A 39 -0.44 -1.29 7.30
CA LEU A 39 -1.89 -1.42 7.43
C LEU A 39 -2.32 -2.25 8.66
N ALA A 40 -1.39 -2.96 9.29
CA ALA A 40 -1.64 -3.75 10.49
C ALA A 40 -1.54 -2.86 11.73
N VAL A 41 -2.57 -2.05 11.95
CA VAL A 41 -2.88 -1.42 13.24
C VAL A 41 -4.00 -2.21 13.91
#